data_AF-A0A2U0S2E7-F1
#
_entry.id   AF-A0A2U0S2E7-F1
#
_cell.length_a   1.000
_cell.length_b   1.000
_cell.length_c   1.000
_cell.angle_alpha   90.00
_cell.angle_beta   90.00
_cell.angle_gamma   90.00
#
_symmetry.space_group_name_H-M   'P 1'
#
loop_
_entity.id
_entity.type
_entity.pdbx_description
1 polymer ?
#
loop_
_entity_poly.entity_id
_entity_poly.type
_entity_poly.pdbx_seq_one_letter_code
_entity_poly.pdbx_strand_id
1 'polypeptide(L)'
;MTMNTSPVPQKSSEEKRFSVEEIVKSLEGLGDDVAQIVKLNSNENNLMSDFLAVLKKVPHRMFSVAVSPSALPIRMGKFTQAHIDSEGHLILTSEDGFLEVIDLTKERNRELMMAVVGEIIPRFEEFVRQIEQEKLRRLKAAQEVQVPEPIPEPEVVPEVPVALTEPEPELVPEETPVDLSEVEPQIEPEVPVDLTPSEPKIVPEIPEPVAATVTKPTLDDVVAETLEYLEMLGDEVFDQSPVSVYFDDWLVNLRQVMLAFQSNEAVTLDDLFTDECEQIYNDIEEELGNRLLKEAEIEATAKTVSEKKYILREMDDEYTAKTQNMQVRGKSALDFMIKSVQRLEDEIAKTEQIKTNNLIKRIALKQKRYTLGQKLKSAKHRLSVAMETAAASKEKCTGVGSESGDQTTALGVDENSSKVDLVETVNRLEKELAEAKKIKASVLQPLKKLAKEQKISEITEKLNATKQFLELAAQTSEVEKQRIREEYEKKKQDTINNLQSLEKEIATKRTDDSIAVRKEAIQALGNAVKALIQRNNEAPQE
;
A
#
# COMPACT_ATOMS: atom_id res chain seq x y z
N MET A 1 28.65 -16.71 53.53
CA MET A 1 27.90 -15.79 52.66
C MET A 1 26.43 -16.19 52.72
N THR A 2 25.67 -15.55 53.59
CA THR A 2 24.23 -15.77 53.77
C THR A 2 23.49 -14.76 52.89
N MET A 3 22.82 -15.24 51.84
CA MET A 3 22.02 -14.41 50.94
C MET A 3 20.71 -14.04 51.64
N ASN A 4 20.53 -12.76 51.93
CA ASN A 4 19.29 -12.16 52.39
C ASN A 4 18.30 -12.09 51.21
N THR A 5 17.19 -12.82 51.30
CA THR A 5 16.02 -12.66 50.44
C THR A 5 15.05 -11.67 51.08
N SER A 6 14.97 -10.47 50.52
CA SER A 6 13.92 -9.49 50.87
C SER A 6 12.58 -9.88 50.21
N PRO A 7 11.44 -9.73 50.91
CA PRO A 7 10.13 -10.02 50.35
C PRO A 7 9.67 -8.91 49.41
N VAL A 8 9.24 -9.30 48.21
CA VAL A 8 8.61 -8.42 47.21
C VAL A 8 7.17 -8.13 47.65
N PRO A 9 6.73 -6.86 47.68
CA PRO A 9 5.37 -6.51 48.07
C PRO A 9 4.38 -6.93 46.96
N GLN A 10 3.49 -7.87 47.29
CA GLN A 10 2.32 -8.21 46.46
C GLN A 10 1.38 -7.00 46.40
N LYS A 11 1.30 -6.38 45.23
CA LYS A 11 0.32 -5.34 44.90
C LYS A 11 -0.96 -6.05 44.45
N SER A 12 -1.95 -6.11 45.34
CA SER A 12 -3.28 -6.63 45.04
C SER A 12 -3.93 -5.78 43.94
N SER A 13 -4.09 -6.35 42.76
CA SER A 13 -4.92 -5.79 41.69
C SER A 13 -6.37 -5.93 42.11
N GLU A 14 -6.96 -4.87 42.65
CA GLU A 14 -8.41 -4.75 42.76
C GLU A 14 -8.98 -4.73 41.33
N GLU A 15 -9.56 -5.85 40.92
CA GLU A 15 -10.34 -5.96 39.70
C GLU A 15 -11.51 -4.98 39.78
N LYS A 16 -11.41 -3.86 39.04
CA LYS A 16 -12.54 -2.97 38.81
C LYS A 16 -13.59 -3.75 38.03
N ARG A 17 -14.62 -4.22 38.73
CA ARG A 17 -15.85 -4.71 38.12
C ARG A 17 -16.57 -3.51 37.51
N PHE A 18 -16.53 -3.40 36.19
CA PHE A 18 -17.37 -2.46 35.45
C PHE A 18 -18.83 -2.88 35.64
N SER A 19 -19.71 -1.94 35.99
CA SER A 19 -21.14 -2.26 36.11
C SER A 19 -21.76 -2.34 34.72
N VAL A 20 -22.81 -3.14 34.57
CA VAL A 20 -23.51 -3.35 33.30
C VAL A 20 -24.01 -2.01 32.74
N GLU A 21 -24.43 -1.09 33.61
CA GLU A 21 -24.85 0.26 33.23
C GLU A 21 -23.72 1.09 32.61
N GLU A 22 -22.47 0.89 33.05
CA GLU A 22 -21.30 1.57 32.47
C GLU A 22 -20.96 1.01 31.08
N ILE A 23 -21.15 -0.29 30.87
CA ILE A 23 -20.99 -0.96 29.57
C ILE A 23 -22.07 -0.51 28.59
N VAL A 24 -23.34 -0.51 29.01
CA VAL A 24 -24.47 -0.05 28.17
C VAL A 24 -24.28 1.41 27.77
N LYS A 25 -23.89 2.27 28.71
CA LYS A 25 -23.60 3.68 28.42
C LYS A 25 -22.41 3.86 27.47
N SER A 26 -21.40 2.99 27.54
CA SER A 26 -20.29 3.00 26.59
C SER A 26 -20.72 2.52 25.20
N LEU A 27 -21.65 1.57 25.10
CA LEU A 27 -22.20 1.09 23.84
C LEU A 27 -23.12 2.11 23.17
N GLU A 28 -23.95 2.81 23.96
CA GLU A 28 -24.77 3.93 23.46
C GLU A 28 -23.89 5.04 22.87
N GLY A 29 -22.81 5.41 23.57
CA GLY A 29 -21.83 6.38 23.05
C GLY A 29 -21.13 5.92 21.78
N LEU A 30 -20.78 4.63 21.68
CA LEU A 30 -20.21 4.05 20.46
C LEU A 30 -21.22 4.07 19.30
N GLY A 31 -22.51 3.83 19.58
CA GLY A 31 -23.58 3.91 18.59
C GLY A 31 -23.71 5.31 17.99
N ASP A 32 -23.65 6.35 18.84
CA ASP A 32 -23.66 7.74 18.41
C ASP A 32 -22.42 8.10 17.56
N ASP A 33 -21.24 7.63 17.97
CA ASP A 33 -19.99 7.82 17.21
C ASP A 33 -20.06 7.14 15.83
N VAL A 34 -20.58 5.91 15.76
CA VAL A 34 -20.79 5.18 14.49
C VAL A 34 -21.78 5.93 13.60
N ALA A 35 -22.90 6.39 14.14
CA ALA A 35 -23.88 7.19 13.40
C ALA A 35 -23.26 8.50 12.87
N GLN A 36 -22.41 9.15 13.67
CA GLN A 36 -21.67 10.33 13.25
C GLN A 36 -20.67 10.03 12.13
N ILE A 37 -19.94 8.92 12.21
CA ILE A 37 -19.02 8.47 11.14
C ILE A 37 -19.79 8.21 9.84
N VAL A 38 -20.94 7.54 9.88
CA VAL A 38 -21.79 7.30 8.70
C VAL A 38 -22.28 8.62 8.09
N LYS A 39 -22.67 9.58 8.93
CA LYS A 39 -23.07 10.91 8.48
C LYS A 39 -21.92 11.71 7.87
N LEU A 40 -20.71 11.63 8.44
CA LEU A 40 -19.53 12.29 7.88
C LEU A 40 -19.12 11.65 6.54
N ASN A 41 -19.18 10.32 6.45
CA ASN A 41 -18.88 9.56 5.24
C ASN A 41 -19.82 9.95 4.07
N SER A 42 -21.13 10.07 4.34
CA SER A 42 -22.11 10.52 3.33
C SER A 42 -21.92 11.99 2.93
N ASN A 43 -21.62 12.88 3.88
CA ASN A 43 -21.30 14.28 3.58
C ASN A 43 -20.06 14.42 2.70
N GLU A 44 -19.03 13.61 2.96
CA GLU A 44 -17.82 13.58 2.16
C GLU A 44 -18.13 13.15 0.71
N ASN A 45 -18.90 12.07 0.52
CA ASN A 45 -19.31 11.63 -0.81
C ASN A 45 -20.11 12.70 -1.58
N ASN A 46 -20.98 13.44 -0.89
CA ASN A 46 -21.71 14.55 -1.49
C ASN A 46 -20.76 15.69 -1.89
N LEU A 47 -19.83 16.07 -1.01
CA LEU A 47 -18.82 17.10 -1.30
C LEU A 47 -17.97 16.72 -2.52
N MET A 48 -17.57 15.45 -2.60
CA MET A 48 -16.80 14.89 -3.71
C MET A 48 -17.56 14.98 -5.04
N SER A 49 -18.83 14.54 -5.04
CA SER A 49 -19.71 14.62 -6.20
C SER A 49 -19.93 16.07 -6.64
N ASP A 50 -20.21 16.97 -5.70
CA ASP A 50 -20.43 18.39 -5.96
C ASP A 50 -19.18 19.06 -6.53
N PHE A 51 -18.02 18.77 -5.96
CA PHE A 51 -16.73 19.27 -6.45
C PHE A 51 -16.46 18.82 -7.89
N LEU A 52 -16.63 17.52 -8.20
CA LEU A 52 -16.45 17.01 -9.56
C LEU A 52 -17.48 17.60 -10.54
N ALA A 53 -18.73 17.78 -10.11
CA ALA A 53 -19.77 18.43 -10.92
C ALA A 53 -19.42 19.89 -11.21
N VAL A 54 -18.79 20.59 -10.27
CA VAL A 54 -18.30 21.96 -10.45
C VAL A 54 -17.11 22.01 -11.40
N LEU A 55 -16.14 21.11 -11.27
CA LEU A 55 -15.00 21.01 -12.20
C LEU A 55 -15.46 20.84 -13.65
N LYS A 56 -16.43 19.97 -13.89
CA LYS A 56 -17.00 19.71 -15.23
C LYS A 56 -17.70 20.90 -15.85
N LYS A 57 -18.19 21.85 -15.03
CA LYS A 57 -18.84 23.08 -15.52
C LYS A 57 -17.83 24.13 -15.98
N VAL A 58 -16.55 23.97 -15.65
CA VAL A 58 -15.51 24.91 -16.10
C VAL A 58 -15.07 24.56 -17.53
N PRO A 59 -14.97 25.53 -18.45
CA PRO A 59 -14.58 25.26 -19.84
C PRO A 59 -13.22 24.57 -19.95
N HIS A 60 -13.16 23.44 -20.67
CA HIS A 60 -11.99 22.54 -20.73
C HIS A 60 -10.72 23.18 -21.29
N ARG A 61 -10.84 24.27 -22.07
CA ARG A 61 -9.68 24.91 -22.73
C ARG A 61 -8.75 25.67 -21.79
N MET A 62 -9.07 25.81 -20.50
CA MET A 62 -8.27 26.64 -19.58
C MET A 62 -8.13 26.08 -18.17
N PHE A 63 -8.75 24.95 -17.83
CA PHE A 63 -8.83 24.54 -16.43
C PHE A 63 -7.84 23.44 -16.09
N SER A 64 -6.64 23.87 -15.68
CA SER A 64 -5.73 23.07 -14.89
C SER A 64 -5.44 23.83 -13.60
N VAL A 65 -5.76 23.25 -12.45
CA VAL A 65 -5.47 23.86 -11.16
C VAL A 65 -4.23 23.21 -10.58
N ALA A 66 -3.22 24.04 -10.30
CA ALA A 66 -2.01 23.59 -9.64
C ALA A 66 -2.31 23.20 -8.18
N VAL A 67 -1.89 22.00 -7.81
CA VAL A 67 -1.92 21.44 -6.45
C VAL A 67 -0.49 21.51 -5.91
N SER A 68 -0.33 21.91 -4.65
CA SER A 68 0.98 21.91 -4.01
C SER A 68 1.41 20.46 -3.78
N PRO A 69 2.62 20.05 -4.20
CA PRO A 69 3.13 18.71 -3.89
C PRO A 69 3.17 18.41 -2.38
N SER A 70 3.19 19.44 -1.52
CA SER A 70 3.14 19.30 -0.07
C SER A 70 1.77 18.89 0.48
N ALA A 71 0.69 19.07 -0.28
CA ALA A 71 -0.65 18.62 0.10
C ALA A 71 -0.88 17.14 -0.21
N LEU A 72 -0.01 16.53 -1.02
CA LEU A 72 -0.10 15.12 -1.37
C LEU A 72 0.44 14.25 -0.23
N PRO A 73 -0.16 13.06 0.00
CA PRO A 73 0.37 12.10 0.96
C PRO A 73 1.82 11.75 0.69
N ILE A 74 2.67 11.75 1.73
CA ILE A 74 4.12 11.48 1.64
C ILE A 74 4.41 10.14 0.95
N ARG A 75 3.49 9.17 1.07
CA ARG A 75 3.56 7.84 0.43
C ARG A 75 3.60 7.87 -1.10
N MET A 76 3.14 8.95 -1.75
CA MET A 76 3.17 9.02 -3.22
C MET A 76 4.57 9.35 -3.78
N GLY A 77 5.52 9.74 -2.93
CA GLY A 77 6.88 10.09 -3.35
C GLY A 77 7.08 11.59 -3.59
N LYS A 78 8.20 11.95 -4.22
CA LYS A 78 8.59 13.34 -4.45
C LYS A 78 8.20 13.78 -5.85
N PHE A 79 7.27 14.73 -5.93
CA PHE A 79 6.85 15.35 -7.19
C PHE A 79 7.24 16.82 -7.24
N THR A 80 7.57 17.28 -8.44
CA THR A 80 7.90 18.68 -8.69
C THR A 80 6.65 19.50 -9.00
N GLN A 81 5.66 18.89 -9.65
CA GLN A 81 4.42 19.54 -10.05
C GLN A 81 3.24 18.58 -9.89
N ALA A 82 2.09 19.13 -9.53
CA ALA A 82 0.83 18.41 -9.45
C ALA A 82 -0.28 19.31 -9.98
N HIS A 83 -1.15 18.76 -10.83
CA HIS A 83 -2.21 19.49 -11.51
C HIS A 83 -3.47 18.65 -11.55
N ILE A 84 -4.64 19.24 -11.28
CA ILE A 84 -5.93 18.60 -11.54
C ILE A 84 -6.53 19.14 -12.84
N ASP A 85 -7.08 18.27 -13.68
CA ASP A 85 -7.82 18.66 -14.88
C ASP A 85 -9.34 18.80 -14.61
N SER A 86 -10.11 19.19 -15.63
CA SER A 86 -11.58 19.33 -15.52
C SER A 86 -12.33 18.00 -15.42
N GLU A 87 -11.67 16.88 -15.69
CA GLU A 87 -12.25 15.53 -15.62
C GLU A 87 -12.07 14.90 -14.25
N GLY A 88 -11.19 15.46 -13.42
CA GLY A 88 -10.87 14.95 -12.09
C GLY A 88 -9.62 14.07 -12.06
N HIS A 89 -8.77 14.15 -13.08
CA HIS A 89 -7.46 13.48 -13.05
C HIS A 89 -6.42 14.37 -12.38
N LEU A 90 -5.67 13.79 -11.45
CA LEU A 90 -4.47 14.36 -10.88
C LEU A 90 -3.26 13.94 -11.71
N ILE A 91 -2.64 14.90 -12.39
CA ILE A 91 -1.44 14.75 -13.18
C ILE A 91 -0.24 15.14 -12.31
N LEU A 92 0.62 14.18 -12.04
CA LEU A 92 1.84 14.34 -11.23
C LEU A 92 3.07 14.30 -12.14
N THR A 93 4.00 15.23 -11.92
CA THR A 93 5.30 15.26 -12.60
C THR A 93 6.42 15.03 -11.60
N SER A 94 7.15 13.91 -11.74
CA SER A 94 8.29 13.59 -10.88
C SER A 94 9.52 14.43 -11.19
N GLU A 95 10.55 14.37 -10.32
CA GLU A 95 11.85 15.03 -10.58
C GLU A 95 12.53 14.51 -11.86
N ASP A 96 12.29 13.26 -12.23
CA ASP A 96 12.83 12.62 -13.42
C ASP A 96 12.02 12.94 -14.70
N GLY A 97 10.96 13.75 -14.58
CA GLY A 97 10.07 14.11 -15.67
C GLY A 97 9.04 13.05 -16.04
N PHE A 98 8.88 12.00 -15.23
CA PHE A 98 7.83 11.00 -15.41
C PHE A 98 6.47 11.63 -15.08
N LEU A 99 5.49 11.37 -15.95
CA LEU A 99 4.11 11.82 -15.78
C LEU A 99 3.25 10.65 -15.31
N GLU A 100 2.61 10.82 -14.17
CA GLU A 100 1.64 9.88 -13.63
C GLU A 100 0.25 10.54 -13.60
N VAL A 101 -0.77 9.84 -14.11
CA VAL A 101 -2.14 10.33 -14.16
C VAL A 101 -3.00 9.47 -13.25
N ILE A 102 -3.56 10.08 -12.22
CA ILE A 102 -4.36 9.40 -11.20
C ILE A 102 -5.79 9.90 -11.28
N ASP A 103 -6.71 8.99 -11.59
CA ASP A 103 -8.14 9.28 -11.60
C ASP A 103 -8.68 9.40 -10.17
N LEU A 104 -9.02 10.63 -9.76
CA LEU A 104 -9.54 10.90 -8.41
C LEU A 104 -11.00 10.47 -8.24
N THR A 105 -11.71 10.13 -9.33
CA THR A 105 -13.11 9.69 -9.25
C THR A 105 -13.24 8.25 -8.69
N LYS A 106 -12.14 7.50 -8.67
CA LYS A 106 -12.10 6.13 -8.13
C LYS A 106 -12.07 6.15 -6.61
N GLU A 107 -12.92 5.35 -5.97
CA GLU A 107 -13.03 5.22 -4.50
C GLU A 107 -11.68 4.95 -3.82
N ARG A 108 -10.79 4.15 -4.45
CA ARG A 108 -9.45 3.86 -3.91
C ARG A 108 -8.55 5.10 -3.75
N ASN A 109 -8.86 6.18 -4.47
CA ASN A 109 -8.11 7.44 -4.46
C ASN A 109 -8.80 8.53 -3.62
N ARG A 110 -9.79 8.15 -2.81
CA ARG A 110 -10.61 9.08 -2.03
C ARG A 110 -9.82 9.94 -1.05
N GLU A 111 -8.90 9.34 -0.29
CA GLU A 111 -8.04 10.09 0.65
C GLU A 111 -7.19 11.14 -0.08
N LEU A 112 -6.68 10.78 -1.27
CA LEU A 112 -5.93 11.70 -2.13
C LEU A 112 -6.83 12.82 -2.64
N MET A 113 -8.06 12.50 -3.06
CA MET A 113 -9.02 13.50 -3.49
C MET A 113 -9.37 14.48 -2.37
N MET A 114 -9.57 14.02 -1.14
CA MET A 114 -9.83 14.90 0.00
C MET A 114 -8.68 15.85 0.32
N ALA A 115 -7.44 15.37 0.22
CA ALA A 115 -6.26 16.21 0.39
C ALA A 115 -6.19 17.31 -0.69
N VAL A 116 -6.45 16.94 -1.95
CA VAL A 116 -6.50 17.86 -3.09
C VAL A 116 -7.64 18.86 -2.94
N VAL A 117 -8.84 18.41 -2.59
CA VAL A 117 -10.04 19.24 -2.37
C VAL A 117 -9.79 20.25 -1.26
N GLY A 118 -9.19 19.83 -0.15
CA GLY A 118 -8.84 20.71 0.97
C GLY A 118 -7.91 21.86 0.59
N GLU A 119 -6.98 21.65 -0.35
CA GLU A 119 -6.12 22.71 -0.87
C GLU A 119 -6.81 23.57 -1.93
N ILE A 120 -7.61 22.96 -2.81
CA ILE A 120 -8.19 23.64 -3.98
C ILE A 120 -9.38 24.51 -3.58
N ILE A 121 -10.26 24.10 -2.66
CA ILE A 121 -11.48 24.84 -2.32
C ILE A 121 -11.21 26.35 -2.06
N PRO A 122 -10.25 26.73 -1.19
CA PRO A 122 -9.96 28.14 -0.94
C PRO A 122 -9.53 28.91 -2.19
N ARG A 123 -8.77 28.27 -3.10
CA ARG A 123 -8.33 28.88 -4.36
C ARG A 123 -9.47 28.96 -5.38
N PHE A 124 -10.35 27.97 -5.36
CA PHE A 124 -11.49 27.89 -6.25
C PHE A 124 -12.52 28.98 -5.94
N GLU A 125 -12.79 29.26 -4.67
CA GLU A 125 -13.66 30.38 -4.26
C GLU A 125 -13.15 31.73 -4.80
N GLU A 126 -11.84 31.97 -4.72
CA GLU A 126 -11.22 33.17 -5.26
C GLU A 126 -11.33 33.23 -6.79
N PHE A 127 -11.12 32.10 -7.47
CA PHE A 127 -11.26 32.01 -8.92
C PHE A 127 -12.69 32.27 -9.39
N VAL A 128 -13.70 31.71 -8.71
CA VAL A 128 -15.12 31.97 -9.00
C VAL A 128 -15.44 33.46 -8.85
N ARG A 129 -14.96 34.11 -7.77
CA ARG A 129 -15.12 35.56 -7.58
C ARG A 129 -14.48 36.37 -8.71
N GLN A 130 -13.30 35.98 -9.18
CA GLN A 130 -12.65 36.65 -10.31
C GLN A 130 -13.45 36.51 -11.60
N ILE A 131 -14.00 35.33 -11.89
CA ILE A 131 -14.87 35.12 -13.05
C ILE A 131 -16.12 35.99 -12.96
N GLU A 132 -16.77 36.06 -11.80
CA GLU A 132 -17.96 36.89 -11.60
C GLU A 132 -17.65 38.39 -11.75
N GLN A 133 -16.53 38.84 -11.19
CA GLN A 133 -16.08 40.22 -11.30
C GLN A 133 -15.75 40.58 -12.76
N GLU A 134 -15.12 39.67 -13.50
CA GLU A 134 -14.81 39.84 -14.92
C GLU A 134 -16.08 39.86 -15.77
N LYS A 135 -17.05 38.96 -15.51
CA LYS A 135 -18.38 39.01 -16.14
C LYS A 135 -19.07 40.35 -15.89
N LEU A 136 -19.02 40.85 -14.65
CA LEU A 136 -19.60 42.15 -14.31
C LEU A 136 -18.89 43.30 -15.02
N ARG A 137 -17.56 43.26 -15.15
CA ARG A 137 -16.78 44.24 -15.93
C ARG A 137 -17.16 44.21 -17.41
N ARG A 138 -17.30 43.03 -18.01
CA ARG A 138 -17.73 42.89 -19.42
C ARG A 138 -19.14 43.42 -19.64
N LEU A 139 -20.07 43.16 -18.72
CA LEU A 139 -21.42 43.71 -18.80
C LEU A 139 -21.44 45.24 -18.68
N LYS A 140 -20.62 45.81 -17.78
CA LYS A 140 -20.46 47.27 -17.68
C LYS A 140 -19.84 47.88 -18.93
N ALA A 141 -18.78 47.27 -19.46
CA ALA A 141 -18.15 47.71 -20.71
C ALA A 141 -19.11 47.63 -21.90
N ALA A 142 -19.94 46.59 -21.97
CA ALA A 142 -20.96 46.45 -23.02
C ALA A 142 -22.09 47.50 -22.89
N GLN A 143 -22.39 47.99 -21.68
CA GLN A 143 -23.34 49.10 -21.47
C GLN A 143 -22.72 50.47 -21.81
N GLU A 144 -21.42 50.66 -21.55
CA GLU A 144 -20.75 51.94 -21.78
C GLU A 144 -20.50 52.24 -23.27
N VAL A 145 -20.50 51.22 -24.13
CA VAL A 145 -20.33 51.36 -25.60
C VAL A 145 -21.64 51.78 -26.32
N GLN A 146 -22.77 51.92 -25.63
CA GLN A 146 -24.04 52.40 -26.22
C GLN A 146 -24.31 53.91 -26.04
N VAL A 147 -23.27 54.75 -25.95
CA VAL A 147 -23.47 56.19 -26.19
C VAL A 147 -23.42 56.40 -27.70
N PRO A 148 -24.54 56.74 -28.37
CA PRO A 148 -24.53 57.00 -29.81
C PRO A 148 -23.62 58.19 -30.08
N GLU A 149 -22.52 57.92 -30.78
CA GLU A 149 -21.62 58.94 -31.30
C GLU A 149 -22.43 59.88 -32.22
N PRO A 150 -22.34 61.21 -32.04
CA PRO A 150 -23.11 62.15 -32.84
C PRO A 150 -22.68 62.04 -34.31
N ILE A 151 -23.65 61.70 -35.16
CA ILE A 151 -23.55 61.54 -36.61
C ILE A 151 -22.79 62.72 -37.22
N PRO A 152 -21.59 62.53 -37.79
CA PRO A 152 -20.95 63.53 -38.63
C PRO A 152 -21.58 63.54 -40.03
N GLU A 153 -21.78 64.75 -40.54
CA GLU A 153 -22.29 65.07 -41.89
C GLU A 153 -21.47 64.44 -43.03
N PRO A 154 -22.08 64.22 -44.21
CA PRO A 154 -21.50 63.40 -45.26
C PRO A 154 -20.45 64.18 -46.06
N GLU A 155 -19.21 63.69 -46.05
CA GLU A 155 -18.15 64.17 -46.95
C GLU A 155 -17.79 63.13 -48.02
N VAL A 156 -17.39 63.66 -49.16
CA VAL A 156 -17.49 63.12 -50.51
C VAL A 156 -16.39 62.07 -50.81
N VAL A 157 -16.78 61.09 -51.62
CA VAL A 157 -16.00 60.04 -52.31
C VAL A 157 -14.69 60.59 -52.92
N PRO A 158 -13.60 59.78 -52.98
CA PRO A 158 -13.27 59.16 -54.27
C PRO A 158 -12.69 57.72 -54.21
N GLU A 159 -13.33 56.87 -55.01
CA GLU A 159 -12.85 55.79 -55.90
C GLU A 159 -11.41 55.18 -55.81
N VAL A 160 -11.39 53.84 -55.59
CA VAL A 160 -10.70 52.76 -56.39
C VAL A 160 -9.17 52.52 -56.17
N PRO A 161 -8.55 51.33 -56.44
CA PRO A 161 -8.99 49.92 -56.65
C PRO A 161 -8.37 48.88 -55.65
N VAL A 162 -9.07 47.80 -55.25
CA VAL A 162 -9.07 46.42 -55.81
C VAL A 162 -7.70 45.72 -55.97
N ALA A 163 -7.43 44.77 -55.07
CA ALA A 163 -6.62 43.53 -55.27
C ALA A 163 -7.02 42.56 -54.14
N LEU A 164 -7.93 41.59 -54.31
CA LEU A 164 -7.80 40.28 -54.97
C LEU A 164 -6.59 39.46 -54.47
N THR A 165 -6.77 38.64 -53.41
CA THR A 165 -6.41 37.20 -53.40
C THR A 165 -6.77 36.53 -52.06
N GLU A 166 -7.84 35.73 -52.09
CA GLU A 166 -7.99 34.45 -51.38
C GLU A 166 -7.06 33.38 -52.03
N PRO A 167 -6.83 32.16 -51.48
CA PRO A 167 -7.84 31.33 -50.80
C PRO A 167 -7.40 30.54 -49.55
N GLU A 168 -8.45 30.07 -48.87
CA GLU A 168 -8.52 28.95 -47.92
C GLU A 168 -7.77 27.68 -48.39
N PRO A 169 -7.49 26.76 -47.46
CA PRO A 169 -7.56 25.35 -47.77
C PRO A 169 -8.74 24.65 -47.08
N GLU A 170 -9.40 23.87 -47.93
CA GLU A 170 -10.55 23.00 -47.73
C GLU A 170 -10.41 21.98 -46.60
N LEU A 171 -11.58 21.69 -46.05
CA LEU A 171 -11.95 20.49 -45.32
C LEU A 171 -11.79 19.23 -46.19
N VAL A 172 -11.27 18.15 -45.60
CA VAL A 172 -11.51 16.78 -46.05
C VAL A 172 -12.07 15.97 -44.87
N PRO A 173 -13.17 15.21 -45.05
CA PRO A 173 -13.77 14.33 -44.05
C PRO A 173 -13.26 12.88 -44.17
N GLU A 174 -13.80 11.98 -43.32
CA GLU A 174 -13.58 10.51 -43.30
C GLU A 174 -12.24 10.06 -42.70
N GLU A 175 -12.15 9.18 -41.70
CA GLU A 175 -12.81 7.88 -41.61
C GLU A 175 -13.25 7.46 -40.18
N THR A 176 -14.14 6.48 -40.22
CA THR A 176 -14.88 5.72 -39.21
C THR A 176 -14.11 5.09 -38.02
N PRO A 177 -14.83 4.73 -36.95
CA PRO A 177 -14.28 4.16 -35.72
C PRO A 177 -13.85 2.70 -35.90
N VAL A 178 -12.67 2.36 -35.39
CA VAL A 178 -12.25 0.97 -35.18
C VAL A 178 -12.95 0.46 -33.91
N ASP A 179 -13.93 -0.40 -34.15
CA ASP A 179 -14.54 -1.33 -33.23
C ASP A 179 -13.46 -2.24 -32.61
N LEU A 180 -13.15 -2.02 -31.33
CA LEU A 180 -12.35 -2.95 -30.52
C LEU A 180 -13.32 -3.76 -29.67
N SER A 181 -13.69 -4.89 -30.26
CA SER A 181 -14.44 -5.98 -29.66
C SER A 181 -13.84 -6.39 -28.31
N GLU A 182 -14.64 -6.18 -27.27
CA GLU A 182 -15.07 -7.21 -26.31
C GLU A 182 -14.19 -8.48 -26.29
N VAL A 183 -13.20 -8.47 -25.40
CA VAL A 183 -12.50 -9.68 -24.97
C VAL A 183 -13.26 -10.23 -23.76
N GLU A 184 -14.23 -11.10 -24.04
CA GLU A 184 -14.79 -12.02 -23.04
C GLU A 184 -13.67 -12.93 -22.50
N PRO A 185 -13.46 -13.01 -21.18
CA PRO A 185 -12.62 -14.05 -20.61
C PRO A 185 -13.33 -15.40 -20.74
N GLN A 186 -12.66 -16.30 -21.45
CA GLN A 186 -13.00 -17.69 -21.66
C GLN A 186 -13.40 -18.41 -20.36
N ILE A 187 -14.64 -18.91 -20.37
CA ILE A 187 -15.15 -19.91 -19.45
C ILE A 187 -14.35 -21.19 -19.69
N GLU A 188 -13.74 -21.72 -18.63
CA GLU A 188 -13.08 -23.03 -18.62
C GLU A 188 -14.07 -24.14 -19.03
N PRO A 189 -13.62 -25.14 -19.81
CA PRO A 189 -14.51 -26.19 -20.29
C PRO A 189 -14.99 -27.07 -19.13
N GLU A 190 -16.28 -27.01 -18.88
CA GLU A 190 -16.99 -27.99 -18.05
C GLU A 190 -16.71 -29.40 -18.57
N VAL A 191 -16.23 -30.24 -17.65
CA VAL A 191 -16.11 -31.68 -17.84
C VAL A 191 -17.50 -32.23 -18.20
N PRO A 192 -17.64 -33.04 -19.28
CA PRO A 192 -18.91 -33.67 -19.59
C PRO A 192 -19.27 -34.65 -18.46
N VAL A 193 -20.18 -34.25 -17.57
CA VAL A 193 -20.87 -35.18 -16.69
C VAL A 193 -21.90 -35.90 -17.54
N ASP A 194 -21.56 -37.14 -17.87
CA ASP A 194 -22.39 -38.11 -18.57
C ASP A 194 -23.67 -38.39 -17.75
N LEU A 195 -24.70 -37.56 -17.95
CA LEU A 195 -26.05 -37.82 -17.50
C LEU A 195 -26.70 -38.83 -18.46
N THR A 196 -26.32 -40.10 -18.33
CA THR A 196 -27.18 -41.19 -18.78
C THR A 196 -28.36 -41.30 -17.80
N PRO A 197 -29.62 -41.09 -18.22
CA PRO A 197 -30.76 -41.56 -17.45
C PRO A 197 -30.81 -43.08 -17.61
N SER A 198 -30.14 -43.78 -16.69
CA SER A 198 -30.32 -45.22 -16.55
C SER A 198 -31.72 -45.46 -15.98
N GLU A 199 -32.67 -45.67 -16.88
CA GLU A 199 -34.03 -46.11 -16.59
C GLU A 199 -33.98 -47.57 -16.08
N PRO A 200 -34.21 -47.87 -14.78
CA PRO A 200 -34.40 -49.24 -14.35
C PRO A 200 -35.87 -49.58 -14.56
N LYS A 201 -36.16 -50.18 -15.71
CA LYS A 201 -37.41 -50.87 -15.98
C LYS A 201 -37.47 -52.14 -15.14
N ILE A 202 -37.85 -52.00 -13.88
CA ILE A 202 -38.38 -53.10 -13.07
C ILE A 202 -39.66 -52.57 -12.44
N VAL A 203 -40.78 -53.12 -12.89
CA VAL A 203 -42.08 -53.06 -12.21
C VAL A 203 -42.10 -54.28 -11.29
N PRO A 204 -41.91 -54.13 -9.96
CA PRO A 204 -42.47 -55.09 -9.04
C PRO A 204 -43.95 -54.78 -8.90
N GLU A 205 -44.79 -55.82 -9.01
CA GLU A 205 -46.18 -55.80 -8.57
C GLU A 205 -46.28 -55.07 -7.23
N ILE A 206 -47.03 -53.98 -7.20
CA ILE A 206 -47.47 -53.34 -5.96
C ILE A 206 -48.35 -54.38 -5.26
N PRO A 207 -47.91 -54.99 -4.13
CA PRO A 207 -48.81 -55.74 -3.29
C PRO A 207 -49.83 -54.73 -2.74
N GLU A 208 -51.11 -55.11 -2.77
CA GLU A 208 -52.19 -54.34 -2.15
C GLU A 208 -51.76 -53.81 -0.76
N PRO A 209 -52.09 -52.55 -0.41
CA PRO A 209 -51.68 -51.96 0.85
C PRO A 209 -52.29 -52.78 1.98
N VAL A 210 -51.47 -53.66 2.57
CA VAL A 210 -51.76 -54.29 3.84
C VAL A 210 -51.97 -53.13 4.79
N ALA A 211 -53.21 -52.94 5.24
CA ALA A 211 -53.58 -51.91 6.19
C ALA A 211 -52.81 -52.17 7.49
N ALA A 212 -51.57 -51.67 7.54
CA ALA A 212 -50.82 -51.53 8.76
C ALA A 212 -51.66 -50.58 9.60
N THR A 213 -52.31 -51.14 10.61
CA THR A 213 -52.99 -50.38 11.64
C THR A 213 -51.96 -49.43 12.22
N VAL A 214 -51.97 -48.17 11.79
CA VAL A 214 -51.14 -47.11 12.34
C VAL A 214 -51.61 -46.95 13.78
N THR A 215 -50.95 -47.67 14.68
CA THR A 215 -51.16 -47.53 16.12
C THR A 215 -50.75 -46.11 16.46
N LYS A 216 -51.71 -45.32 16.96
CA LYS A 216 -51.46 -43.96 17.42
C LYS A 216 -50.29 -44.02 18.43
N PRO A 217 -49.22 -43.23 18.24
CA PRO A 217 -48.05 -43.29 19.11
C PRO A 217 -48.44 -42.97 20.55
N THR A 218 -47.88 -43.70 21.50
CA THR A 218 -48.13 -43.46 22.93
C THR A 218 -47.32 -42.26 23.42
N LEU A 219 -47.72 -41.65 24.53
CA LEU A 219 -47.00 -40.51 25.11
C LEU A 219 -45.52 -40.84 25.39
N ASP A 220 -45.26 -42.04 25.90
CA ASP A 220 -43.90 -42.50 26.20
C ASP A 220 -43.07 -42.65 24.91
N ASP A 221 -43.67 -43.12 23.81
CA ASP A 221 -42.98 -43.22 22.52
C ASP A 221 -42.56 -41.83 22.01
N VAL A 222 -43.47 -40.85 22.09
CA VAL A 222 -43.24 -39.47 21.65
C VAL A 222 -42.15 -38.79 22.48
N VAL A 223 -42.15 -39.03 23.79
CA VAL A 223 -41.14 -38.48 24.70
C VAL A 223 -39.78 -39.10 24.43
N ALA A 224 -39.72 -40.41 24.23
CA ALA A 224 -38.48 -41.11 23.93
C ALA A 224 -37.87 -40.62 22.60
N GLU A 225 -38.69 -40.52 21.55
CA GLU A 225 -38.27 -39.98 20.25
C GLU A 225 -37.78 -38.52 20.35
N THR A 226 -38.52 -37.67 21.07
CA THR A 226 -38.11 -36.27 21.29
C THR A 226 -36.76 -36.18 22.02
N LEU A 227 -36.56 -36.97 23.08
CA LEU A 227 -35.31 -36.97 23.83
C LEU A 227 -34.13 -37.50 22.99
N GLU A 228 -34.37 -38.49 22.12
CA GLU A 228 -33.35 -39.02 21.20
C GLU A 228 -32.91 -37.96 20.18
N TYR A 229 -33.85 -37.22 19.57
CA TYR A 229 -33.51 -36.12 18.67
C TYR A 229 -32.80 -34.96 19.38
N LEU A 230 -33.24 -34.62 20.59
CA LEU A 230 -32.57 -33.61 21.39
C LEU A 230 -31.12 -34.01 21.69
N GLU A 231 -30.87 -35.25 22.11
CA GLU A 231 -29.52 -35.78 22.35
C GLU A 231 -28.65 -35.71 21.07
N MET A 232 -29.20 -36.11 19.92
CA MET A 232 -28.52 -36.00 18.63
C MET A 232 -28.11 -34.56 18.29
N LEU A 233 -29.02 -33.59 18.49
CA LEU A 233 -28.73 -32.17 18.27
C LEU A 233 -27.69 -31.61 19.26
N GLY A 234 -27.65 -32.15 20.49
CA GLY A 234 -26.65 -31.74 21.49
C GLY A 234 -25.23 -32.23 21.19
N ASP A 235 -25.10 -33.32 20.45
CA ASP A 235 -23.81 -33.93 20.09
C ASP A 235 -23.29 -33.51 18.71
N GLU A 236 -24.06 -32.74 17.94
CA GLU A 236 -23.62 -32.22 16.65
C GLU A 236 -22.37 -31.34 16.80
N VAL A 237 -21.36 -31.50 15.94
CA VAL A 237 -20.12 -30.72 15.97
C VAL A 237 -20.09 -29.79 14.76
N PHE A 238 -19.78 -28.51 14.98
CA PHE A 238 -19.66 -27.55 13.89
C PHE A 238 -18.22 -27.50 13.37
N ASP A 239 -17.99 -28.09 12.21
CA ASP A 239 -16.64 -28.27 11.65
C ASP A 239 -16.05 -26.99 11.02
N GLN A 240 -16.87 -25.95 10.78
CA GLN A 240 -16.45 -24.80 9.97
C GLN A 240 -16.87 -23.45 10.57
N SER A 241 -16.00 -22.46 10.39
CA SER A 241 -16.30 -21.04 10.58
C SER A 241 -16.89 -20.47 9.27
N PRO A 242 -17.90 -19.59 9.34
CA PRO A 242 -18.55 -19.06 10.54
C PRO A 242 -19.49 -20.07 11.20
N VAL A 243 -19.40 -20.18 12.53
CA VAL A 243 -20.24 -21.01 13.39
C VAL A 243 -21.69 -20.53 13.39
N SER A 244 -21.92 -19.22 13.23
CA SER A 244 -23.26 -18.62 13.19
C SER A 244 -24.20 -19.27 12.18
N VAL A 245 -23.71 -19.59 10.97
CA VAL A 245 -24.53 -20.23 9.92
C VAL A 245 -25.06 -21.58 10.38
N TYR A 246 -24.21 -22.41 11.00
CA TYR A 246 -24.62 -23.72 11.52
C TYR A 246 -25.49 -23.60 12.76
N PHE A 247 -25.28 -22.55 13.55
CA PHE A 247 -26.06 -22.31 14.76
C PHE A 247 -27.52 -21.94 14.43
N ASP A 248 -27.74 -21.14 13.38
CA ASP A 248 -29.09 -20.81 12.89
C ASP A 248 -29.84 -22.06 12.44
N ASP A 249 -29.20 -22.91 11.62
CA ASP A 249 -29.78 -24.18 11.16
C ASP A 249 -30.06 -25.13 12.33
N TRP A 250 -29.15 -25.21 13.29
CA TRP A 250 -29.33 -25.99 14.52
C TRP A 250 -30.51 -25.48 15.36
N LEU A 251 -30.66 -24.16 15.50
CA LEU A 251 -31.78 -23.56 16.23
C LEU A 251 -33.13 -23.82 15.53
N VAL A 252 -33.15 -23.80 14.19
CA VAL A 252 -34.33 -24.16 13.40
C VAL A 252 -34.70 -25.63 13.64
N ASN A 253 -33.74 -26.54 13.58
CA ASN A 253 -33.97 -27.97 13.85
C ASN A 253 -34.46 -28.20 15.28
N LEU A 254 -33.87 -27.51 16.26
CA LEU A 254 -34.30 -27.57 17.66
C LEU A 254 -35.75 -27.11 17.84
N ARG A 255 -36.13 -26.00 17.22
CA ARG A 255 -37.53 -25.52 17.21
C ARG A 255 -38.46 -26.52 16.54
N GLN A 256 -38.04 -27.15 15.45
CA GLN A 256 -38.86 -28.14 14.76
C GLN A 256 -39.11 -29.39 15.62
N VAL A 257 -38.10 -29.88 16.33
CA VAL A 257 -38.25 -31.01 17.28
C VAL A 257 -39.24 -30.65 18.38
N MET A 258 -39.10 -29.46 18.99
CA MET A 258 -40.02 -29.02 20.05
C MET A 258 -41.43 -28.75 19.54
N LEU A 259 -41.60 -28.20 18.33
CA LEU A 259 -42.90 -28.02 17.70
C LEU A 259 -43.58 -29.36 17.39
N ALA A 260 -42.83 -30.37 16.95
CA ALA A 260 -43.36 -31.71 16.71
C ALA A 260 -43.87 -32.35 18.00
N PHE A 261 -43.12 -32.20 19.10
CA PHE A 261 -43.54 -32.63 20.43
C PHE A 261 -44.82 -31.90 20.89
N GLN A 262 -44.85 -30.57 20.78
CA GLN A 262 -45.98 -29.72 21.18
C GLN A 262 -47.24 -29.97 20.34
N SER A 263 -47.09 -30.34 19.06
CA SER A 263 -48.22 -30.59 18.15
C SER A 263 -48.83 -31.98 18.32
N ASN A 264 -48.24 -32.85 19.16
CA ASN A 264 -48.73 -34.20 19.33
C ASN A 264 -49.98 -34.22 20.23
N GLU A 265 -51.06 -34.84 19.75
CA GLU A 265 -52.34 -34.92 20.47
C GLU A 265 -52.25 -35.65 21.84
N ALA A 266 -51.20 -36.44 22.07
CA ALA A 266 -50.97 -37.13 23.34
C ALA A 266 -50.41 -36.20 24.43
N VAL A 267 -49.90 -35.02 24.07
CA VAL A 267 -49.22 -34.08 24.97
C VAL A 267 -50.18 -32.94 25.35
N THR A 268 -50.42 -32.75 26.65
CA THR A 268 -51.07 -31.54 27.18
C THR A 268 -50.01 -30.56 27.67
N LEU A 269 -50.01 -29.36 27.11
CA LEU A 269 -49.07 -28.29 27.47
C LEU A 269 -49.62 -27.47 28.64
N ASP A 270 -48.74 -27.10 29.57
CA ASP A 270 -49.03 -26.12 30.61
C ASP A 270 -48.24 -24.82 30.39
N ASP A 271 -48.70 -23.73 31.02
CA ASP A 271 -48.07 -22.41 30.88
C ASP A 271 -46.62 -22.43 31.36
N LEU A 272 -46.33 -23.18 32.43
CA LEU A 272 -44.98 -23.31 33.00
C LEU A 272 -43.97 -23.89 32.00
N PHE A 273 -44.34 -24.94 31.27
CA PHE A 273 -43.50 -25.53 30.23
C PHE A 273 -43.24 -24.54 29.08
N THR A 274 -44.25 -23.75 28.72
CA THR A 274 -44.11 -22.73 27.67
C THR A 274 -43.11 -21.66 28.10
N ASP A 275 -43.23 -21.17 29.33
CA ASP A 275 -42.31 -20.18 29.92
C ASP A 275 -40.88 -20.74 30.02
N GLU A 276 -40.72 -22.00 30.46
CA GLU A 276 -39.40 -22.66 30.54
C GLU A 276 -38.75 -22.79 29.15
N CYS A 277 -39.51 -23.20 28.13
CA CYS A 277 -39.00 -23.31 26.76
C CYS A 277 -38.62 -21.93 26.19
N GLU A 278 -39.45 -20.90 26.40
CA GLU A 278 -39.16 -19.54 25.96
C GLU A 278 -37.90 -18.99 26.60
N GLN A 279 -37.72 -19.19 27.92
CA GLN A 279 -36.50 -18.80 28.61
C GLN A 279 -35.26 -19.48 28.03
N ILE A 280 -35.33 -20.80 27.79
CA ILE A 280 -34.20 -21.54 27.20
C ILE A 280 -33.88 -21.02 25.80
N TYR A 281 -34.88 -20.71 24.98
CA TYR A 281 -34.63 -20.12 23.66
C TYR A 281 -34.00 -18.74 23.73
N ASN A 282 -34.42 -17.89 24.67
CA ASN A 282 -33.82 -16.57 24.87
C ASN A 282 -32.35 -16.69 25.29
N ASP A 283 -32.02 -17.62 26.20
CA ASP A 283 -30.64 -17.86 26.64
C ASP A 283 -29.75 -18.34 25.47
N ILE A 284 -30.29 -19.19 24.58
CA ILE A 284 -29.61 -19.65 23.36
C ILE A 284 -29.38 -18.49 22.38
N GLU A 285 -30.38 -17.64 22.15
CA GLU A 285 -30.29 -16.50 21.24
C GLU A 285 -29.30 -15.44 21.76
N GLU A 286 -29.22 -15.22 23.08
CA GLU A 286 -28.20 -14.35 23.68
C GLU A 286 -26.79 -14.88 23.41
N GLU A 287 -26.56 -16.18 23.60
CA GLU A 287 -25.27 -16.79 23.31
C GLU A 287 -24.91 -16.71 21.81
N LEU A 288 -25.90 -16.88 20.92
CA LEU A 288 -25.70 -16.67 19.47
C LEU A 288 -25.25 -15.24 19.17
N GLY A 289 -25.88 -14.24 19.81
CA GLY A 289 -25.47 -12.84 19.71
C GLY A 289 -24.01 -12.63 20.14
N ASN A 290 -23.61 -13.22 21.28
CA ASN A 290 -22.22 -13.16 21.77
C ASN A 290 -21.23 -13.84 20.81
N ARG A 291 -21.64 -14.92 20.14
CA ARG A 291 -20.82 -15.61 19.13
C ARG A 291 -20.64 -14.80 17.86
N LEU A 292 -21.71 -14.19 17.35
CA LEU A 292 -21.63 -13.29 16.19
C LEU A 292 -20.63 -12.15 16.43
N LEU A 293 -20.59 -11.60 17.65
CA LEU A 293 -19.58 -10.60 18.03
C LEU A 293 -18.16 -11.19 18.00
N LYS A 294 -17.94 -12.37 18.58
CA LYS A 294 -16.63 -13.06 18.51
C LYS A 294 -16.20 -13.35 17.07
N GLU A 295 -17.12 -13.73 16.19
CA GLU A 295 -16.83 -13.98 14.77
C GLU A 295 -16.46 -12.70 14.03
N ALA A 296 -17.18 -11.61 14.27
CA ALA A 296 -16.84 -10.31 13.71
C ALA A 296 -15.44 -9.85 14.16
N GLU A 297 -15.05 -10.12 15.42
CA GLU A 297 -13.67 -9.88 15.87
C GLU A 297 -12.64 -10.75 15.13
N ILE A 298 -12.93 -12.05 14.92
CA ILE A 298 -12.05 -12.94 14.16
C ILE A 298 -11.89 -12.44 12.72
N GLU A 299 -12.97 -11.99 12.09
CA GLU A 299 -12.95 -11.43 10.75
C GLU A 299 -12.11 -10.14 10.69
N ALA A 300 -12.29 -9.23 11.65
CA ALA A 300 -11.47 -8.02 11.76
C ALA A 300 -9.97 -8.34 11.95
N THR A 301 -9.65 -9.33 12.78
CA THR A 301 -8.27 -9.82 12.97
C THR A 301 -7.72 -10.47 11.69
N ALA A 302 -8.53 -11.25 10.97
CA ALA A 302 -8.16 -11.86 9.69
C ALA A 302 -7.87 -10.80 8.61
N LYS A 303 -8.67 -9.74 8.55
CA LYS A 303 -8.42 -8.58 7.70
C LYS A 303 -7.09 -7.91 8.06
N THR A 304 -6.83 -7.70 9.36
CA THR A 304 -5.54 -7.16 9.84
C THR A 304 -4.35 -8.03 9.42
N VAL A 305 -4.48 -9.36 9.47
CA VAL A 305 -3.44 -10.29 8.96
C VAL A 305 -3.20 -10.08 7.47
N SER A 306 -4.26 -9.92 6.67
CA SER A 306 -4.13 -9.66 5.23
C SER A 306 -3.40 -8.34 4.93
N GLU A 307 -3.68 -7.29 5.70
CA GLU A 307 -3.01 -5.99 5.60
C GLU A 307 -1.52 -6.09 5.98
N LYS A 308 -1.19 -6.84 7.05
CA LYS A 308 0.21 -7.09 7.43
C LYS A 308 0.97 -7.90 6.38
N LYS A 309 0.32 -8.86 5.71
CA LYS A 309 0.89 -9.59 4.55
C LYS A 309 1.15 -8.66 3.37
N TYR A 310 0.29 -7.66 3.14
CA TYR A 310 0.53 -6.63 2.14
C TYR A 310 1.74 -5.76 2.50
N ILE A 311 1.81 -5.24 3.74
CA ILE A 311 2.95 -4.43 4.22
C ILE A 311 4.26 -5.20 4.10
N LEU A 312 4.26 -6.51 4.37
CA LEU A 312 5.44 -7.36 4.20
C LEU A 312 5.97 -7.37 2.77
N ARG A 313 5.06 -7.49 1.78
CA ARG A 313 5.42 -7.42 0.35
C ARG A 313 5.94 -6.03 -0.03
N GLU A 314 5.27 -4.98 0.44
CA GLU A 314 5.70 -3.60 0.18
C GLU A 314 7.10 -3.31 0.73
N MET A 315 7.44 -3.83 1.91
CA MET A 315 8.80 -3.73 2.46
C MET A 315 9.85 -4.45 1.60
N ASP A 316 9.51 -5.62 1.04
CA ASP A 316 10.39 -6.37 0.14
C ASP A 316 10.63 -5.60 -1.17
N ASP A 317 9.58 -4.97 -1.71
CA ASP A 317 9.64 -4.13 -2.90
C ASP A 317 10.46 -2.85 -2.64
N GLU A 318 10.23 -2.16 -1.51
CA GLU A 318 11.00 -0.97 -1.11
C GLU A 318 12.49 -1.29 -0.92
N TYR A 319 12.80 -2.41 -0.26
CA TYR A 319 14.18 -2.86 -0.10
C TYR A 319 14.86 -3.12 -1.44
N THR A 320 14.16 -3.77 -2.37
CA THR A 320 14.64 -4.04 -3.72
C THR A 320 14.89 -2.74 -4.48
N ALA A 321 13.93 -1.82 -4.47
CA ALA A 321 14.03 -0.52 -5.13
C ALA A 321 15.18 0.34 -4.55
N LYS A 322 15.33 0.37 -3.23
CA LYS A 322 16.38 1.11 -2.54
C LYS A 322 17.77 0.56 -2.87
N THR A 323 17.90 -0.76 -2.92
CA THR A 323 19.14 -1.44 -3.31
C THR A 323 19.50 -1.14 -4.77
N GLN A 324 18.52 -1.17 -5.68
CA GLN A 324 18.72 -0.79 -7.09
C GLN A 324 19.11 0.69 -7.24
N ASN A 325 18.44 1.60 -6.54
CA ASN A 325 18.75 3.02 -6.58
C ASN A 325 20.20 3.30 -6.16
N MET A 326 20.66 2.64 -5.08
CA MET A 326 22.06 2.74 -4.66
C MET A 326 23.04 2.27 -5.74
N GLN A 327 22.74 1.18 -6.43
CA GLN A 327 23.56 0.68 -7.53
C GLN A 327 23.62 1.70 -8.68
N VAL A 328 22.47 2.23 -9.11
CA VAL A 328 22.38 3.23 -10.19
C VAL A 328 23.08 4.53 -9.83
N ARG A 329 22.89 5.02 -8.60
CA ARG A 329 23.53 6.24 -8.10
C ARG A 329 25.04 6.05 -7.97
N GLY A 330 25.48 4.89 -7.48
CA GLY A 330 26.89 4.52 -7.41
C GLY A 330 27.55 4.51 -8.79
N LYS A 331 26.91 3.89 -9.78
CA LYS A 331 27.37 3.86 -11.18
C LYS A 331 27.45 5.27 -11.77
N SER A 332 26.39 6.06 -11.64
CA SER A 332 26.31 7.42 -12.19
C SER A 332 27.33 8.38 -11.58
N ALA A 333 27.50 8.34 -10.26
CA ALA A 333 28.51 9.15 -9.57
C ALA A 333 29.92 8.78 -10.03
N LEU A 334 30.20 7.48 -10.20
CA LEU A 334 31.50 7.04 -10.69
C LEU A 334 31.75 7.46 -12.14
N ASP A 335 30.79 7.23 -13.03
CA ASP A 335 30.87 7.63 -14.44
C ASP A 335 31.16 9.14 -14.58
N PHE A 336 30.50 9.95 -13.75
CA PHE A 336 30.74 11.40 -13.71
C PHE A 336 32.19 11.72 -13.31
N MET A 337 32.72 11.06 -12.28
CA MET A 337 34.12 11.25 -11.87
C MET A 337 35.10 10.80 -12.95
N ILE A 338 34.88 9.63 -13.54
CA ILE A 338 35.72 9.06 -14.62
C ILE A 338 35.78 10.04 -15.78
N LYS A 339 34.63 10.54 -16.26
CA LYS A 339 34.55 11.54 -17.33
C LYS A 339 35.24 12.86 -16.97
N SER A 340 35.11 13.30 -15.72
CA SER A 340 35.78 14.52 -15.24
C SER A 340 37.31 14.38 -15.24
N VAL A 341 37.83 13.22 -14.79
CA VAL A 341 39.25 12.90 -14.80
C VAL A 341 39.77 12.79 -16.24
N GLN A 342 39.08 12.04 -17.11
CA GLN A 342 39.44 11.90 -18.53
C GLN A 342 39.48 13.25 -19.24
N ARG A 343 38.49 14.13 -19.03
CA ARG A 343 38.47 15.48 -19.62
C ARG A 343 39.69 16.31 -19.19
N LEU A 344 40.05 16.26 -17.92
CA LEU A 344 41.21 17.00 -17.40
C LEU A 344 42.53 16.43 -17.92
N GLU A 345 42.64 15.12 -18.09
CA GLU A 345 43.80 14.46 -18.71
C GLU A 345 43.95 14.83 -20.18
N ASP A 346 42.85 14.82 -20.94
CA ASP A 346 42.81 15.24 -22.34
C ASP A 346 43.21 16.72 -22.49
N GLU A 347 42.73 17.59 -21.60
CA GLU A 347 43.12 19.00 -21.59
C GLU A 347 44.62 19.17 -21.29
N ILE A 348 45.17 18.40 -20.34
CA ILE A 348 46.62 18.40 -20.07
C ILE A 348 47.39 17.92 -21.30
N ALA A 349 47.01 16.78 -21.89
CA ALA A 349 47.66 16.22 -23.07
C ALA A 349 47.62 17.19 -24.27
N LYS A 350 46.47 17.84 -24.53
CA LYS A 350 46.35 18.89 -25.55
C LYS A 350 47.29 20.06 -25.29
N THR A 351 47.41 20.54 -24.04
CA THR A 351 48.37 21.61 -23.71
C THR A 351 49.83 21.16 -23.76
N GLU A 352 50.13 19.87 -23.67
CA GLU A 352 51.47 19.32 -23.87
C GLU A 352 51.90 19.34 -25.33
N GLN A 353 50.97 19.08 -26.26
CA GLN A 353 51.26 19.02 -27.69
C GLN A 353 51.45 20.39 -28.37
N ILE A 354 50.97 21.48 -27.76
CA ILE A 354 51.13 22.83 -28.31
C ILE A 354 52.61 23.27 -28.24
N LYS A 355 53.35 23.10 -29.34
CA LYS A 355 54.73 23.58 -29.50
C LYS A 355 54.72 25.09 -29.81
N THR A 356 55.01 25.93 -28.82
CA THR A 356 55.17 27.38 -29.06
C THR A 356 56.63 27.81 -29.16
N ASN A 357 56.97 28.42 -30.30
CA ASN A 357 58.29 29.00 -30.57
C ASN A 357 58.49 30.38 -29.92
N ASN A 358 57.41 31.05 -29.51
CA ASN A 358 57.46 32.37 -28.86
C ASN A 358 57.56 32.24 -27.33
N LEU A 359 58.52 32.93 -26.73
CA LEU A 359 58.81 32.93 -25.28
C LEU A 359 57.59 33.36 -24.44
N ILE A 360 56.85 34.39 -24.87
CA ILE A 360 55.68 34.92 -24.16
C ILE A 360 54.55 33.88 -24.14
N LYS A 361 54.29 33.24 -25.29
CA LYS A 361 53.30 32.15 -25.37
C LYS A 361 53.70 30.93 -24.53
N ARG A 362 55.00 30.67 -24.40
CA ARG A 362 55.55 29.57 -23.59
C ARG A 362 55.33 29.79 -22.09
N ILE A 363 55.40 31.05 -21.63
CA ILE A 363 55.07 31.42 -20.24
C ILE A 363 53.57 31.29 -19.97
N ALA A 364 52.73 31.78 -20.89
CA ALA A 364 51.27 31.65 -20.78
C ALA A 364 50.81 30.17 -20.77
N LEU A 365 51.41 29.32 -21.60
CA LEU A 365 51.16 27.87 -21.59
C LEU A 365 51.58 27.20 -20.28
N LYS A 366 52.73 27.59 -19.71
CA LYS A 366 53.17 27.10 -18.40
C LYS A 366 52.18 27.50 -17.30
N GLN A 367 51.70 28.74 -17.31
CA GLN A 367 50.68 29.20 -16.38
C GLN A 367 49.36 28.44 -16.56
N LYS A 368 48.90 28.23 -17.80
CA LYS A 368 47.70 27.43 -18.10
C LYS A 368 47.85 25.97 -17.65
N ARG A 369 49.01 25.35 -17.84
CA ARG A 369 49.29 24.01 -17.31
C ARG A 369 49.26 23.98 -15.79
N TYR A 370 49.86 24.99 -15.15
CA TYR A 370 49.86 25.10 -13.70
C TYR A 370 48.43 25.25 -13.16
N THR A 371 47.60 26.10 -13.76
CA THR A 371 46.20 26.29 -13.33
C THR A 371 45.34 25.06 -13.61
N LEU A 372 45.51 24.37 -14.74
CA LEU A 372 44.84 23.10 -15.02
C LEU A 372 45.30 22.00 -14.05
N GLY A 373 46.59 21.94 -13.72
CA GLY A 373 47.12 21.03 -12.71
C GLY A 373 46.54 21.29 -11.31
N GLN A 374 46.38 22.55 -10.93
CA GLN A 374 45.71 22.93 -9.68
C GLN A 374 44.21 22.62 -9.70
N LYS A 375 43.51 22.83 -10.82
CA LYS A 375 42.10 22.43 -10.99
C LYS A 375 41.93 20.93 -10.90
N LEU A 376 42.82 20.15 -11.51
CA LEU A 376 42.86 18.69 -11.37
C LEU A 376 43.12 18.28 -9.92
N LYS A 377 44.07 18.92 -9.23
CA LYS A 377 44.35 18.65 -7.81
C LYS A 377 43.15 18.98 -6.92
N SER A 378 42.49 20.12 -7.17
CA SER A 378 41.26 20.55 -6.47
C SER A 378 40.05 19.65 -6.78
N ALA A 379 39.91 19.18 -8.02
CA ALA A 379 38.84 18.24 -8.39
C ALA A 379 39.05 16.88 -7.71
N LYS A 380 40.29 16.36 -7.72
CA LYS A 380 40.67 15.15 -6.97
C LYS A 380 40.49 15.32 -5.45
N HIS A 381 40.79 16.50 -4.92
CA HIS A 381 40.64 16.77 -3.49
C HIS A 381 39.16 16.95 -3.09
N ARG A 382 38.35 17.68 -3.86
CA ARG A 382 36.90 17.76 -3.62
C ARG A 382 36.25 16.39 -3.69
N LEU A 383 36.73 15.58 -4.62
CA LEU A 383 36.33 14.19 -4.69
C LEU A 383 36.71 13.43 -3.41
N SER A 384 37.94 13.59 -2.92
CA SER A 384 38.40 13.05 -1.63
C SER A 384 37.56 13.52 -0.43
N VAL A 385 37.27 14.82 -0.32
CA VAL A 385 36.55 15.42 0.83
C VAL A 385 35.07 15.04 0.84
N ALA A 386 34.41 15.00 -0.33
CA ALA A 386 33.04 14.50 -0.44
C ALA A 386 32.94 13.02 -0.01
N MET A 387 34.05 12.28 -0.09
CA MET A 387 34.11 10.90 0.37
C MET A 387 34.53 10.74 1.84
N GLU A 388 35.31 11.67 2.40
CA GLU A 388 35.57 11.72 3.86
C GLU A 388 34.36 12.20 4.67
N THR A 389 33.59 13.17 4.18
CA THR A 389 32.36 13.62 4.86
C THR A 389 31.28 12.53 4.90
N ALA A 390 31.30 11.60 3.93
CA ALA A 390 30.50 10.38 3.97
C ALA A 390 31.04 9.32 4.97
N ALA A 391 32.33 9.38 5.30
CA ALA A 391 32.97 8.48 6.28
C ALA A 391 32.79 8.94 7.74
N ALA A 392 32.73 10.26 8.00
CA ALA A 392 32.67 10.84 9.35
C ALA A 392 31.31 10.67 10.07
N SER A 393 30.23 10.39 9.34
CA SER A 393 28.93 10.04 9.95
C SER A 393 28.90 8.65 10.62
N LYS A 394 29.99 7.87 10.47
CA LYS A 394 30.12 6.49 10.95
C LYS A 394 30.58 6.36 12.40
N GLU A 395 31.14 7.39 13.02
CA GLU A 395 31.77 7.27 14.35
C GLU A 395 30.78 7.29 15.53
N LYS A 396 29.46 7.34 15.27
CA LYS A 396 28.43 7.41 16.33
C LYS A 396 27.57 6.17 16.52
N CYS A 397 27.80 5.09 15.77
CA CYS A 397 27.01 3.85 15.87
C CYS A 397 27.89 2.60 15.85
N THR A 398 28.66 2.38 16.91
CA THR A 398 29.28 1.08 17.20
C THR A 398 28.68 0.50 18.47
N GLY A 399 27.72 -0.39 18.31
CA GLY A 399 27.15 -1.14 19.42
C GLY A 399 26.20 -2.24 18.94
N VAL A 400 26.67 -3.48 19.09
CA VAL A 400 25.90 -4.75 19.15
C VAL A 400 25.72 -5.52 17.82
N GLY A 401 26.59 -6.54 17.65
CA GLY A 401 26.22 -7.96 17.61
C GLY A 401 25.54 -8.51 16.36
N SER A 402 26.32 -9.12 15.47
CA SER A 402 25.85 -9.94 14.34
C SER A 402 25.93 -11.43 14.68
N GLU A 403 24.87 -12.17 14.34
CA GLU A 403 24.93 -13.56 13.88
C GLU A 403 23.60 -13.92 13.18
N SER A 404 23.64 -14.13 11.86
CA SER A 404 22.90 -15.16 11.10
C SER A 404 22.92 -14.79 9.61
N GLY A 405 23.16 -15.82 8.79
CA GLY A 405 23.48 -15.70 7.38
C GLY A 405 22.43 -16.29 6.43
N ASP A 406 22.79 -16.16 5.16
CA ASP A 406 22.33 -16.88 3.97
C ASP A 406 20.89 -16.69 3.48
N GLN A 407 20.73 -15.84 2.46
CA GLN A 407 20.49 -16.27 1.06
C GLN A 407 20.10 -15.05 0.21
N THR A 408 21.03 -14.52 -0.60
CA THR A 408 20.71 -13.60 -1.71
C THR A 408 21.70 -13.79 -2.86
N THR A 409 21.46 -14.81 -3.68
CA THR A 409 22.18 -15.06 -4.94
C THR A 409 21.22 -14.94 -6.11
N ALA A 410 20.87 -13.73 -6.54
CA ALA A 410 20.12 -13.55 -7.79
C ALA A 410 20.12 -12.14 -8.40
N LEU A 411 21.08 -11.24 -8.11
CA LEU A 411 21.21 -9.97 -8.85
C LEU A 411 22.68 -9.61 -9.05
N GLY A 412 23.39 -10.46 -9.80
CA GLY A 412 24.79 -10.28 -10.19
C GLY A 412 24.96 -9.47 -11.48
N VAL A 413 24.28 -8.33 -11.61
CA VAL A 413 24.44 -7.46 -12.80
C VAL A 413 24.99 -6.10 -12.38
N ASP A 414 26.15 -5.78 -12.96
CA ASP A 414 26.77 -4.46 -13.07
C ASP A 414 27.44 -3.77 -11.88
N GLU A 415 27.58 -4.43 -10.72
CA GLU A 415 28.51 -3.92 -9.69
C GLU A 415 29.99 -3.96 -10.13
N ASN A 416 30.28 -4.71 -11.20
CA ASN A 416 31.63 -4.88 -11.74
C ASN A 416 32.05 -3.79 -12.74
N SER A 417 31.12 -3.13 -13.45
CA SER A 417 31.50 -2.16 -14.50
C SER A 417 32.24 -0.95 -13.93
N SER A 418 31.82 -0.46 -12.77
CA SER A 418 32.35 0.75 -12.15
C SER A 418 33.69 0.48 -11.43
N LYS A 419 33.81 -0.67 -10.75
CA LYS A 419 35.11 -1.17 -10.25
C LYS A 419 36.10 -1.38 -11.39
N VAL A 420 35.65 -1.87 -12.54
CA VAL A 420 36.51 -2.08 -13.73
C VAL A 420 37.12 -0.76 -14.21
N ASP A 421 36.36 0.33 -14.30
CA ASP A 421 36.89 1.62 -14.77
C ASP A 421 37.87 2.28 -13.78
N LEU A 422 37.64 2.13 -12.47
CA LEU A 422 38.58 2.63 -11.47
C LEU A 422 39.86 1.78 -11.43
N VAL A 423 39.72 0.46 -11.56
CA VAL A 423 40.84 -0.48 -11.72
C VAL A 423 41.63 -0.15 -12.99
N GLU A 424 40.97 0.19 -14.09
CA GLU A 424 41.62 0.62 -15.33
C GLU A 424 42.39 1.94 -15.13
N THR A 425 41.81 2.89 -14.40
CA THR A 425 42.47 4.16 -14.05
C THR A 425 43.72 3.93 -13.19
N VAL A 426 43.66 3.03 -12.20
CA VAL A 426 44.80 2.61 -11.38
C VAL A 426 45.87 1.94 -12.26
N ASN A 427 45.48 1.00 -13.11
CA ASN A 427 46.38 0.28 -14.03
C ASN A 427 47.10 1.25 -15.00
N ARG A 428 46.37 2.26 -15.50
CA ARG A 428 46.93 3.31 -16.36
C ARG A 428 47.96 4.17 -15.61
N LEU A 429 47.67 4.59 -14.39
CA LEU A 429 48.61 5.35 -13.56
C LEU A 429 49.86 4.52 -13.19
N GLU A 430 49.69 3.23 -12.92
CA GLU A 430 50.81 2.30 -12.70
C GLU A 430 51.69 2.15 -13.94
N LYS A 431 51.08 2.07 -15.13
CA LYS A 431 51.78 2.06 -16.42
C LYS A 431 52.54 3.37 -16.66
N GLU A 432 51.92 4.52 -16.46
CA GLU A 432 52.58 5.83 -16.59
C GLU A 432 53.75 5.98 -15.61
N LEU A 433 53.60 5.49 -14.37
CA LEU A 433 54.67 5.47 -13.39
C LEU A 433 55.84 4.57 -13.81
N ALA A 434 55.55 3.41 -14.42
CA ALA A 434 56.57 2.51 -14.97
C ALA A 434 57.31 3.14 -16.18
N GLU A 435 56.59 3.81 -17.07
CA GLU A 435 57.17 4.53 -18.22
C GLU A 435 58.03 5.71 -17.76
N ALA A 436 57.54 6.52 -16.82
CA ALA A 436 58.29 7.63 -16.23
C ALA A 436 59.60 7.15 -15.56
N LYS A 437 59.59 5.98 -14.90
CA LYS A 437 60.82 5.37 -14.34
C LYS A 437 61.82 4.97 -15.43
N LYS A 438 61.36 4.41 -16.56
CA LYS A 438 62.19 3.93 -17.68
C LYS A 438 62.92 5.02 -18.48
N ILE A 439 62.47 6.27 -18.46
CA ILE A 439 63.14 7.39 -19.16
C ILE A 439 64.55 7.57 -18.57
N LYS A 440 65.61 7.12 -19.25
CA LYS A 440 67.01 7.35 -18.83
C LYS A 440 67.30 8.86 -18.93
N ALA A 441 67.27 9.56 -17.80
CA ALA A 441 67.72 10.94 -17.73
C ALA A 441 69.24 10.93 -17.96
N SER A 442 69.68 11.50 -19.08
CA SER A 442 71.11 11.68 -19.37
C SER A 442 71.75 12.46 -18.21
N VAL A 443 72.82 11.90 -17.65
CA VAL A 443 73.52 12.38 -16.43
C VAL A 443 73.96 13.84 -16.54
N LEU A 444 74.08 14.37 -17.77
CA LEU A 444 74.58 15.71 -18.07
C LEU A 444 73.53 16.84 -18.00
N GLN A 445 72.26 16.56 -17.65
CA GLN A 445 71.23 17.61 -17.58
C GLN A 445 70.46 17.60 -16.24
N PRO A 446 71.00 18.28 -15.20
CA PRO A 446 70.43 18.32 -13.85
C PRO A 446 68.96 18.77 -13.81
N LEU A 447 68.59 19.73 -14.66
CA LEU A 447 67.21 20.24 -14.75
C LEU A 447 66.22 19.19 -15.26
N LYS A 448 66.63 18.30 -16.18
CA LYS A 448 65.78 17.22 -16.67
C LYS A 448 65.60 16.12 -15.63
N LYS A 449 66.62 15.88 -14.81
CA LYS A 449 66.55 14.94 -13.68
C LYS A 449 65.55 15.43 -12.63
N LEU A 450 65.62 16.71 -12.26
CA LEU A 450 64.69 17.32 -11.29
C LEU A 450 63.23 17.26 -11.78
N ALA A 451 62.98 17.62 -13.04
CA ALA A 451 61.64 17.56 -13.62
C ALA A 451 61.08 16.12 -13.69
N LYS A 452 61.96 15.13 -13.92
CA LYS A 452 61.59 13.70 -13.90
C LYS A 452 61.23 13.23 -12.49
N GLU A 453 62.06 13.54 -11.50
CA GLU A 453 61.81 13.19 -10.10
C GLU A 453 60.51 13.82 -9.58
N GLN A 454 60.26 15.09 -9.93
CA GLN A 454 59.01 15.78 -9.61
C GLN A 454 57.78 15.12 -10.26
N LYS A 455 57.87 14.71 -11.54
CA LYS A 455 56.77 14.02 -12.22
C LYS A 455 56.50 12.64 -11.60
N ILE A 456 57.56 11.92 -11.19
CA ILE A 456 57.43 10.62 -10.50
C ILE A 456 56.78 10.78 -9.13
N SER A 457 57.19 11.77 -8.33
CA SER A 457 56.57 12.00 -7.01
C SER A 457 55.09 12.38 -7.14
N GLU A 458 54.75 13.22 -8.11
CA GLU A 458 53.37 13.64 -8.36
C GLU A 458 52.47 12.48 -8.80
N ILE A 459 52.94 11.61 -9.71
CA ILE A 459 52.18 10.41 -10.12
C ILE A 459 52.03 9.43 -8.95
N THR A 460 53.06 9.27 -8.12
CA THR A 460 53.03 8.38 -6.95
C THR A 460 52.04 8.87 -5.88
N GLU A 461 52.06 10.17 -5.57
CA GLU A 461 51.11 10.81 -4.65
C GLU A 461 49.67 10.63 -5.16
N LYS A 462 49.45 10.86 -6.47
CA LYS A 462 48.15 10.67 -7.13
C LYS A 462 47.66 9.22 -7.07
N LEU A 463 48.54 8.24 -7.33
CA LEU A 463 48.19 6.83 -7.28
C LEU A 463 47.77 6.41 -5.87
N ASN A 464 48.55 6.79 -4.86
CA ASN A 464 48.25 6.45 -3.47
C ASN A 464 46.93 7.10 -2.99
N ALA A 465 46.71 8.38 -3.31
CA ALA A 465 45.46 9.06 -2.99
C ALA A 465 44.25 8.38 -3.66
N THR A 466 44.39 7.94 -4.92
CA THR A 466 43.31 7.25 -5.65
C THR A 466 43.05 5.84 -5.08
N LYS A 467 44.08 5.12 -4.64
CA LYS A 467 43.94 3.79 -3.99
C LYS A 467 43.24 3.88 -2.63
N GLN A 468 43.69 4.78 -1.76
CA GLN A 468 43.06 5.01 -0.44
C GLN A 468 41.60 5.42 -0.59
N PHE A 469 41.33 6.28 -1.56
CA PHE A 469 40.00 6.72 -1.90
C PHE A 469 39.08 5.57 -2.34
N LEU A 470 39.54 4.69 -3.25
CA LEU A 470 38.76 3.53 -3.71
C LEU A 470 38.41 2.60 -2.54
N GLU A 471 39.37 2.38 -1.63
CA GLU A 471 39.17 1.56 -0.44
C GLU A 471 38.13 2.16 0.50
N LEU A 472 38.19 3.47 0.77
CA LEU A 472 37.19 4.17 1.59
C LEU A 472 35.80 4.18 0.94
N ALA A 473 35.71 4.32 -0.39
CA ALA A 473 34.44 4.25 -1.13
C ALA A 473 33.77 2.89 -0.96
N ALA A 474 34.56 1.82 -1.15
CA ALA A 474 34.09 0.45 -1.01
C ALA A 474 33.61 0.19 0.43
N GLN A 475 34.36 0.62 1.44
CA GLN A 475 33.98 0.45 2.84
C GLN A 475 32.69 1.20 3.20
N THR A 476 32.52 2.45 2.75
CA THR A 476 31.31 3.24 3.04
C THR A 476 30.08 2.66 2.33
N SER A 477 30.22 2.22 1.09
CA SER A 477 29.12 1.57 0.38
C SER A 477 28.69 0.27 1.05
N GLU A 478 29.63 -0.55 1.52
CA GLU A 478 29.30 -1.81 2.21
C GLU A 478 28.59 -1.55 3.55
N VAL A 479 29.00 -0.52 4.28
CA VAL A 479 28.35 -0.13 5.55
C VAL A 479 26.92 0.35 5.32
N GLU A 480 26.69 1.17 4.30
CA GLU A 480 25.34 1.65 4.01
C GLU A 480 24.42 0.52 3.53
N LYS A 481 24.92 -0.39 2.68
CA LYS A 481 24.19 -1.61 2.31
C LYS A 481 23.84 -2.46 3.54
N GLN A 482 24.81 -2.63 4.44
CA GLN A 482 24.62 -3.38 5.68
C GLN A 482 23.58 -2.72 6.57
N ARG A 483 23.63 -1.40 6.74
CA ARG A 483 22.64 -0.62 7.51
C ARG A 483 21.23 -0.78 6.95
N ILE A 484 21.07 -0.70 5.63
CA ILE A 484 19.77 -0.87 4.96
C ILE A 484 19.25 -2.29 5.13
N ARG A 485 20.14 -3.30 5.02
CA ARG A 485 19.79 -4.70 5.27
C ARG A 485 19.32 -4.91 6.71
N GLU A 486 20.08 -4.42 7.70
CA GLU A 486 19.74 -4.58 9.12
C GLU A 486 18.41 -3.89 9.47
N GLU A 487 18.16 -2.69 8.94
CA GLU A 487 16.90 -1.98 9.15
C GLU A 487 15.71 -2.73 8.53
N TYR A 488 15.88 -3.26 7.31
CA TYR A 488 14.88 -4.08 6.63
C TYR A 488 14.61 -5.38 7.41
N GLU A 489 15.63 -6.15 7.74
CA GLU A 489 15.48 -7.43 8.47
C GLU A 489 14.80 -7.22 9.83
N LYS A 490 15.17 -6.15 10.55
CA LYS A 490 14.52 -5.81 11.81
C LYS A 490 13.02 -5.55 11.63
N LYS A 491 12.63 -4.68 10.69
CA LYS A 491 11.21 -4.36 10.42
C LYS A 491 10.44 -5.57 9.92
N LYS A 492 11.07 -6.39 9.07
CA LYS A 492 10.52 -7.64 8.55
C LYS A 492 10.23 -8.61 9.68
N GLN A 493 11.21 -8.84 10.57
CA GLN A 493 11.06 -9.74 11.70
C GLN A 493 9.97 -9.26 12.68
N ASP A 494 9.93 -7.96 12.98
CA ASP A 494 8.88 -7.37 13.82
C ASP A 494 7.48 -7.60 13.20
N THR A 495 7.35 -7.44 11.88
CA THR A 495 6.09 -7.66 11.15
C THR A 495 5.69 -9.13 11.14
N ILE A 496 6.65 -10.04 10.91
CA ILE A 496 6.43 -11.50 10.96
C ILE A 496 5.98 -11.93 12.37
N ASN A 497 6.64 -11.44 13.42
CA ASN A 497 6.26 -11.78 14.81
C ASN A 497 4.82 -11.31 15.12
N ASN A 498 4.46 -10.11 14.69
CA ASN A 498 3.09 -9.60 14.84
C ASN A 498 2.09 -10.46 14.07
N LEU A 499 2.41 -10.84 12.84
CA LEU A 499 1.56 -11.68 12.00
C LEU A 499 1.34 -13.05 12.64
N GLN A 500 2.38 -13.69 13.16
CA GLN A 500 2.29 -14.97 13.87
C GLN A 500 1.43 -14.87 15.13
N SER A 501 1.52 -13.77 15.87
CA SER A 501 0.68 -13.53 17.05
C SER A 501 -0.81 -13.44 16.66
N LEU A 502 -1.13 -12.72 15.58
CA LEU A 502 -2.51 -12.59 15.09
C LEU A 502 -3.04 -13.91 14.52
N GLU A 503 -2.21 -14.67 13.78
CA GLU A 503 -2.60 -15.99 13.27
C GLU A 503 -2.86 -16.98 14.42
N LYS A 504 -2.06 -16.91 15.50
CA LYS A 504 -2.30 -17.69 16.72
C LYS A 504 -3.60 -17.27 17.41
N GLU A 505 -3.88 -15.97 17.50
CA GLU A 505 -5.13 -15.46 18.08
C GLU A 505 -6.35 -15.98 17.31
N ILE A 506 -6.32 -15.91 15.97
CA ILE A 506 -7.37 -16.46 15.10
C ILE A 506 -7.53 -17.96 15.35
N ALA A 507 -6.43 -18.72 15.41
CA ALA A 507 -6.48 -20.16 15.66
C ALA A 507 -7.10 -20.50 17.02
N THR A 508 -6.81 -19.70 18.06
CA THR A 508 -7.41 -19.90 19.40
C THR A 508 -8.88 -19.48 19.46
N LYS A 509 -9.31 -18.49 18.68
CA LYS A 509 -10.69 -18.01 18.66
C LYS A 509 -11.61 -18.82 17.73
N ARG A 510 -11.05 -19.56 16.76
CA ARG A 510 -11.80 -20.39 15.80
C ARG A 510 -12.29 -21.73 16.31
N THR A 511 -11.90 -22.15 17.51
CA THR A 511 -12.37 -23.42 18.08
C THR A 511 -13.83 -23.30 18.50
N ASP A 512 -14.67 -24.26 18.11
CA ASP A 512 -16.08 -24.31 18.51
C ASP A 512 -16.20 -24.48 20.04
N ASP A 513 -16.52 -23.38 20.74
CA ASP A 513 -16.87 -23.37 22.15
C ASP A 513 -18.39 -23.51 22.37
N SER A 514 -19.21 -23.72 21.31
CA SER A 514 -20.68 -23.84 21.41
C SER A 514 -21.16 -25.15 21.96
N ILE A 515 -20.37 -26.20 21.81
CA ILE A 515 -20.81 -27.56 22.15
C ILE A 515 -21.28 -27.66 23.62
N ALA A 516 -20.63 -26.94 24.53
CA ALA A 516 -21.02 -26.91 25.94
C ALA A 516 -22.40 -26.25 26.12
N VAL A 517 -22.61 -25.09 25.50
CA VAL A 517 -23.88 -24.35 25.62
C VAL A 517 -25.01 -25.10 24.94
N ARG A 518 -24.77 -25.68 23.75
CA ARG A 518 -25.77 -26.49 23.04
C ARG A 518 -26.16 -27.71 23.86
N LYS A 519 -25.21 -28.42 24.47
CA LYS A 519 -25.51 -29.54 25.38
C LYS A 519 -26.32 -29.11 26.60
N GLU A 520 -25.97 -27.99 27.20
CA GLU A 520 -26.70 -27.43 28.34
C GLU A 520 -28.14 -27.07 27.98
N ALA A 521 -28.34 -26.40 26.85
CA ALA A 521 -29.66 -26.05 26.33
C ALA A 521 -30.53 -27.29 26.03
N ILE A 522 -29.95 -28.28 25.34
CA ILE A 522 -30.58 -29.57 25.04
C ILE A 522 -30.96 -30.31 26.33
N GLN A 523 -30.07 -30.32 27.31
CA GLN A 523 -30.33 -30.94 28.61
C GLN A 523 -31.45 -30.21 29.36
N ALA A 524 -31.48 -28.88 29.31
CA ALA A 524 -32.55 -28.07 29.91
C ALA A 524 -33.90 -28.37 29.26
N LEU A 525 -33.99 -28.42 27.94
CA LEU A 525 -35.21 -28.80 27.21
C LEU A 525 -35.65 -30.23 27.53
N GLY A 526 -34.70 -31.18 27.56
CA GLY A 526 -34.99 -32.56 27.93
C GLY A 526 -35.53 -32.68 29.37
N ASN A 527 -35.06 -31.84 30.30
CA ASN A 527 -35.58 -31.77 31.65
C ASN A 527 -36.97 -31.15 31.71
N ALA A 528 -37.23 -30.08 30.95
CA ALA A 528 -38.54 -29.46 30.83
C ALA A 528 -39.59 -30.44 30.28
N VAL A 529 -39.24 -31.21 29.25
CA VAL A 529 -40.08 -32.29 28.69
C VAL A 529 -40.39 -33.33 29.77
N LYS A 530 -39.40 -33.83 30.50
CA LYS A 530 -39.61 -34.82 31.58
C LYS A 530 -40.49 -34.27 32.70
N ALA A 531 -40.29 -33.02 33.09
CA ALA A 531 -41.07 -32.35 34.13
C ALA A 531 -42.54 -32.18 33.72
N LEU A 532 -42.81 -31.79 32.47
CA LEU A 532 -44.17 -31.71 31.92
C LEU A 532 -44.90 -33.06 32.01
N ILE A 533 -44.24 -34.15 31.62
CA ILE A 533 -44.83 -35.50 31.67
C ILE A 533 -45.14 -35.93 33.11
N GLN A 534 -44.25 -35.61 34.05
CA GLN A 534 -44.51 -35.87 35.46
C GLN A 534 -45.75 -35.12 35.96
N ARG A 535 -45.90 -33.84 35.61
CA ARG A 535 -47.07 -33.03 35.97
C ARG A 535 -48.37 -33.57 35.34
N ASN A 536 -48.32 -33.99 34.07
CA ASN A 536 -49.47 -34.59 33.38
C ASN A 536 -49.92 -35.92 34.02
N ASN A 537 -49.00 -36.69 34.59
CA ASN A 537 -49.31 -37.94 35.29
C ASN A 537 -49.82 -37.73 36.73
N GLU A 538 -49.41 -36.63 37.39
CA GLU A 538 -49.81 -36.28 38.76
C GLU A 538 -51.15 -35.53 38.82
N ALA A 539 -51.57 -34.89 37.73
CA ALA A 539 -52.86 -34.21 37.65
C ALA A 539 -54.01 -35.22 37.89
N PRO A 540 -54.84 -35.02 38.94
CA PRO A 540 -55.98 -35.89 39.20
C PRO A 540 -56.89 -35.89 37.96
N GLN A 541 -57.20 -37.08 37.44
CA GLN A 541 -58.27 -37.23 36.44
C GLN A 541 -59.60 -36.85 37.13
N GLU A 542 -59.98 -35.58 37.04
CA GLU A 542 -61.30 -35.09 37.47
C GLU A 542 -62.42 -35.55 36.52
#